data_AF-A0AA96S5H7-F1
#
_entry.id   AF-A0AA96S5H7-F1
#
_cell.length_a   1.000
_cell.length_b   1.000
_cell.length_c   1.000
_cell.angle_alpha   90.00
_cell.angle_beta   90.00
_cell.angle_gamma   90.00
#
_symmetry.space_group_name_H-M   'P 1'
#
loop_
_entity.id
_entity.type
_entity.pdbx_description
1 polymer ?
#
loop_
_entity_poly.entity_id
_entity_poly.type
_entity_poly.pdbx_seq_one_letter_code
_entity_poly.pdbx_strand_id
1 'polypeptide(L)' 'MEQIILNLLDNLMKYSFEGAETGIIVSKDKQSVRITVRENGKEAEFTLTFKG' A
#
# COMPACT_ATOMS: atom_id res chain seq x y z
N MET A 1 7.20 9.62 -4.73
CA MET A 1 6.61 8.66 -3.76
C MET A 1 5.10 8.72 -3.79
N GLU A 2 4.51 9.91 -3.68
CA GLU A 2 3.06 10.12 -3.79
C GLU A 2 2.43 9.42 -5.01
N GLN A 3 2.96 9.63 -6.22
CA GLN A 3 2.47 8.97 -7.43
C GLN A 3 2.42 7.43 -7.35
N ILE A 4 3.39 6.81 -6.66
CA ILE A 4 3.46 5.34 -6.54
C ILE A 4 2.32 4.87 -5.64
N ILE A 5 2.12 5.52 -4.49
CA ILE A 5 1.05 5.17 -3.54
C ILE A 5 -0.32 5.40 -4.20
N LEU A 6 -0.51 6.52 -4.91
CA LEU A 6 -1.75 6.81 -5.62
C LEU A 6 -2.05 5.78 -6.71
N ASN A 7 -1.07 5.38 -7.51
CA ASN A 7 -1.27 4.34 -8.53
C ASN A 7 -1.68 2.99 -7.94
N LEU A 8 -1.14 2.65 -6.76
CA LEU A 8 -1.48 1.41 -6.07
C LEU A 8 -2.90 1.44 -5.52
N LEU A 9 -3.30 2.56 -4.91
CA LEU A 9 -4.66 2.77 -4.46
C LEU A 9 -5.64 2.76 -5.62
N ASP A 10 -5.30 3.42 -6.73
CA ASP A 10 -6.14 3.46 -7.92
C ASP A 10 -6.35 2.06 -8.51
N ASN A 11 -5.30 1.23 -8.53
CA ASN A 11 -5.41 -0.17 -8.94
C ASN A 11 -6.27 -1.01 -8.00
N LEU A 12 -6.12 -0.87 -6.68
CA LEU A 12 -6.93 -1.60 -5.70
C LEU A 12 -8.41 -1.19 -5.80
N MET A 13 -8.69 0.12 -5.81
CA MET A 13 -10.05 0.64 -5.88
C MET A 13 -10.76 0.28 -7.19
N LYS A 14 -10.05 0.21 -8.33
CA LYS A 14 -10.63 -0.15 -9.63
C LYS A 14 -11.27 -1.54 -9.65
N TYR A 15 -10.75 -2.48 -8.88
CA TYR A 15 -11.25 -3.86 -8.83
C TYR A 15 -11.96 -4.18 -7.52
N SER A 16 -12.22 -3.15 -6.72
CA SER A 16 -12.83 -3.26 -5.41
C SER A 16 -14.34 -3.45 -5.53
N PHE A 17 -14.91 -4.28 -4.67
CA PHE A 17 -16.36 -4.51 -4.64
C PHE A 17 -17.05 -3.53 -3.70
N GLU A 18 -18.34 -3.31 -3.88
CA GLU A 18 -19.11 -2.41 -3.00
C GLU A 18 -19.08 -2.91 -1.54
N GLY A 19 -18.73 -2.02 -0.62
CA GLY A 19 -18.53 -2.37 0.79
C GLY A 19 -17.12 -2.90 1.12
N ALA A 20 -16.18 -2.85 0.18
CA ALA A 20 -14.79 -3.18 0.44
C ALA A 20 -14.08 -2.14 1.31
N GLU A 21 -13.29 -2.60 2.28
CA GLU A 21 -12.48 -1.72 3.14
C GLU A 21 -11.02 -1.74 2.67
N THR A 22 -10.50 -0.58 2.28
CA THR A 22 -9.07 -0.42 1.96
C THR A 22 -8.34 0.22 3.14
N GLY A 23 -7.26 -0.41 3.60
CA GLY A 23 -6.39 0.09 4.66
C GLY A 23 -4.96 0.28 4.18
N ILE A 24 -4.32 1.37 4.60
CA ILE A 24 -2.89 1.62 4.39
C ILE A 24 -2.18 1.54 5.74
N ILE A 25 -1.13 0.72 5.81
CA ILE A 25 -0.28 0.59 6.99
C ILE A 25 1.13 1.03 6.58
N VAL A 26 1.67 2.00 7.31
CA VAL A 26 3.04 2.49 7.11
C VAL A 26 3.86 2.14 8.34
N SER A 27 4.95 1.41 8.16
CA SER A 27 5.88 1.07 9.23
C SER A 27 7.32 1.33 8.81
N LYS A 28 8.18 1.64 9.79
CA LYS A 28 9.62 1.75 9.59
C LYS A 28 10.29 0.47 10.06
N ASP A 29 11.11 -0.12 9.20
CA ASP A 29 11.94 -1.28 9.50
C ASP A 29 13.41 -0.92 9.26
N LYS A 30 14.15 -0.64 10.32
CA LYS A 30 15.56 -0.19 10.26
C LYS A 30 15.73 1.05 9.35
N GLN A 31 16.21 0.84 8.11
CA GLN A 31 16.45 1.86 7.08
C GLN A 31 15.45 1.78 5.91
N SER A 32 14.41 0.95 6.01
CA SER A 32 13.31 0.89 5.05
C SER A 32 12.03 1.43 5.65
N VAL A 33 11.17 1.92 4.77
CA VAL A 33 9.76 2.18 5.05
C VAL A 33 8.96 1.12 4.30
N ARG A 34 8.17 0.36 5.04
CA ARG A 34 7.25 -0.62 4.51
C ARG A 34 5.87 0.02 4.44
N ILE A 35 5.25 -0.05 3.28
CA ILE A 35 3.89 0.41 3.04
C ILE A 35 3.09 -0.80 2.59
N THR A 36 2.14 -1.21 3.42
CA THR A 36 1.22 -2.30 3.10
C THR A 36 -0.13 -1.69 2.78
N VAL A 37 -0.69 -2.03 1.61
CA VAL A 37 -2.06 -1.67 1.26
C VAL A 37 -2.86 -2.97 1.23
N ARG A 38 -3.97 -3.01 1.96
CA ARG A 38 -4.82 -4.19 2.06
C ARG A 38 -6.27 -3.84 1.76
N GLU A 39 -6.98 -4.77 1.15
CA GLU A 39 -8.41 -4.71 0.87
C GLU A 39 -9.03 -6.06 1.24
N ASN A 40 -9.89 -6.12 2.26
CA ASN A 40 -10.68 -7.31 2.66
C ASN A 40 -10.03 -8.70 2.40
N GLY A 41 -8.77 -8.89 2.83
CA GLY A 41 -8.04 -10.16 2.72
C GLY A 41 -7.13 -10.29 1.49
N LYS A 42 -7.20 -9.38 0.51
CA LYS A 42 -6.15 -9.18 -0.50
C LYS A 42 -5.17 -8.13 0.00
N GLU A 43 -3.88 -8.44 -0.08
CA GLU A 43 -2.82 -7.52 0.32
C GLU A 43 -1.85 -7.30 -0.83
N ALA A 44 -1.37 -6.07 -0.93
CA ALA A 44 -0.25 -5.68 -1.75
C ALA A 44 0.76 -4.98 -0.85
N GLU A 45 1.96 -5.54 -0.77
CA GLU A 45 3.03 -4.98 0.06
C GLU A 45 4.10 -4.32 -0.83
N PHE A 46 4.50 -3.12 -0.45
CA PHE A 46 5.59 -2.39 -1.08
C PHE A 46 6.62 -2.00 -0.02
N THR A 47 7.87 -2.44 -0.22
CA THR A 47 8.98 -2.04 0.63
C THR A 47 9.84 -1.00 -0.10
N LEU A 48 9.96 0.19 0.48
CA LEU A 48 10.87 1.22 0.02
C LEU A 48 12.11 1.23 0.93
N THR A 49 13.26 0.87 0.37
CA THR A 49 14.52 0.94 1.10
C THR A 49 15.22 2.25 0.79
N PHE A 50 15.47 3.06 1.82
CA PHE A 50 16.28 4.26 1.67
C PHE A 50 17.74 3.87 1.91
N LYS A 51 18.57 3.96 0.88
CA LYS A 51 20.02 3.91 1.05
C LYS A 51 20.49 5.35 1.21
N GLY A 52 20.92 5.68 2.43
CA GLY A 52 21.66 6.90 2.71
C GLY A 52 23.05 6.86 2.08
#